data_AF-A0A318DAP1-F1
#
_entry.id   AF-A0A318DAP1-F1
#
_cell.length_a   1.000
_cell.length_b   1.000
_cell.length_c   1.000
_cell.angle_alpha   90.00
_cell.angle_beta   90.00
_cell.angle_gamma   90.00
#
_symmetry.space_group_name_H-M   'P 1'
#
loop_
_entity.id
_entity.type
_entity.pdbx_description
1 polymer ?
#
loop_
_entity_poly.entity_id
_entity_poly.type
_entity_poly.pdbx_seq_one_letter_code
_entity_poly.pdbx_strand_id
1 'polypeptide(L)'
;MPRNPSKIYSQHVANLRELELAISHTGRMAKSEIASRDPQQSLRSLLRLYSFLIGAWAETRLRKLLHEEFGFNEAERKQITDQSSQLDQWKETIDLAFRKHHKITKAPLDERSLGVAHAARRGALHDVLSNELRVIIEIRNKLAHGQWVYPFNSDETAVEPDKYQLINKENYQSLQFKLALIGHLADAIHDLVVSPATFERDFESHFKKLFQVRTNLVTKDYSKYENGLIKSRESARAARKSNK
;
A
#
# COMPACT_ATOMS: atom_id res chain seq x y z
N MET A 1 6.10 -2.38 -32.02
CA MET A 1 7.15 -3.37 -31.64
C MET A 1 6.51 -4.42 -30.75
N PRO A 2 6.78 -5.72 -30.93
CA PRO A 2 6.28 -6.75 -30.03
C PRO A 2 6.87 -6.55 -28.63
N ARG A 3 6.00 -6.54 -27.61
CA ARG A 3 6.36 -6.35 -26.20
C ARG A 3 7.19 -7.54 -25.72
N ASN A 4 8.40 -7.30 -25.24
CA ASN A 4 9.15 -8.35 -24.55
C ASN A 4 9.67 -7.81 -23.22
N PRO A 5 8.90 -7.98 -22.12
CA PRO A 5 9.30 -7.47 -20.82
C PRO A 5 10.63 -8.09 -20.38
N SER A 6 11.43 -7.32 -19.65
CA SER A 6 12.69 -7.84 -19.12
C SER A 6 12.45 -9.05 -18.20
N LYS A 7 13.45 -9.93 -18.09
CA LYS A 7 13.42 -11.06 -17.15
C LYS A 7 13.17 -10.58 -15.72
N ILE A 8 13.83 -9.50 -15.31
CA ILE A 8 13.72 -8.91 -13.97
C ILE A 8 12.30 -8.40 -13.72
N TYR A 9 11.70 -7.69 -14.68
CA TYR A 9 10.30 -7.27 -14.59
C TYR A 9 9.38 -8.48 -14.37
N SER A 10 9.56 -9.54 -15.15
CA SER A 10 8.73 -10.74 -15.08
C SER A 10 8.84 -11.45 -13.73
N GLN A 11 10.04 -11.44 -13.12
CA GLN A 11 10.26 -11.97 -11.77
C GLN A 11 9.58 -11.12 -10.70
N HIS A 12 9.64 -9.78 -10.80
CA HIS A 12 8.89 -8.91 -9.89
C HIS A 12 7.38 -9.06 -10.03
N VAL A 13 6.87 -9.28 -11.24
CA VAL A 13 5.45 -9.60 -11.47
C VAL A 13 5.07 -10.91 -10.78
N ALA A 14 5.90 -11.96 -10.87
CA ALA A 14 5.65 -13.22 -10.18
C ALA A 14 5.62 -13.04 -8.66
N ASN A 15 6.61 -12.35 -8.09
CA ASN A 15 6.65 -12.05 -6.65
C ASN A 15 5.42 -11.25 -6.19
N LEU A 16 5.00 -10.25 -6.97
CA LEU A 16 3.83 -9.44 -6.64
C LEU A 16 2.54 -10.28 -6.63
N ARG A 17 2.37 -11.19 -7.60
CA ARG A 17 1.22 -12.11 -7.66
C ARG A 17 1.17 -13.04 -6.45
N GLU A 18 2.30 -13.61 -6.05
CA GLU A 18 2.37 -14.46 -4.85
C GLU A 18 2.02 -13.67 -3.57
N LEU A 19 2.47 -12.43 -3.45
CA LEU A 19 2.07 -11.55 -2.34
C LEU A 19 0.58 -11.24 -2.35
N GLU A 20 -0.02 -10.98 -3.52
CA GLU A 20 -1.46 -10.74 -3.65
C GLU A 20 -2.29 -11.98 -3.25
N LEU A 21 -1.83 -13.19 -3.60
CA LEU A 21 -2.42 -14.44 -3.15
C LEU A 21 -2.32 -14.60 -1.63
N ALA A 22 -1.13 -14.35 -1.06
CA ALA A 22 -0.92 -14.41 0.38
C ALA A 22 -1.82 -13.42 1.14
N ILE A 23 -1.91 -12.17 0.69
CA ILE A 23 -2.81 -11.15 1.26
C ILE A 23 -4.26 -11.64 1.21
N SER A 24 -4.71 -12.13 0.05
CA SER A 24 -6.07 -12.66 -0.11
C SER A 24 -6.35 -13.82 0.86
N HIS A 25 -5.41 -14.75 1.00
CA HIS A 25 -5.54 -15.91 1.88
C HIS A 25 -5.59 -15.50 3.35
N THR A 26 -4.62 -14.70 3.81
CA THR A 26 -4.59 -14.19 5.19
C THR A 26 -5.84 -13.38 5.49
N GLY A 27 -6.32 -12.57 4.54
CA GLY A 27 -7.55 -11.80 4.71
C GLY A 27 -8.80 -12.68 4.84
N ARG A 28 -8.91 -13.74 4.04
CA ARG A 28 -10.00 -14.72 4.17
C ARG A 28 -9.97 -15.43 5.53
N MET A 29 -8.78 -15.80 6.01
CA MET A 29 -8.62 -16.39 7.35
C MET A 29 -9.04 -15.40 8.43
N ALA A 30 -8.53 -14.17 8.41
CA ALA A 30 -8.90 -13.14 9.39
C ALA A 30 -10.41 -12.89 9.43
N LYS A 31 -11.05 -12.80 8.25
CA LYS A 31 -12.50 -12.67 8.13
C LYS A 31 -13.25 -13.87 8.73
N SER A 32 -12.74 -15.09 8.52
CA SER A 32 -13.31 -16.31 9.11
C SER A 32 -13.23 -16.29 10.63
N GLU A 33 -12.11 -15.84 11.18
CA GLU A 33 -11.89 -15.76 12.64
C GLU A 33 -12.77 -14.70 13.31
N ILE A 34 -12.98 -13.56 12.66
CA ILE A 34 -13.97 -12.58 13.13
C ILE A 34 -15.37 -13.22 13.14
N ALA A 35 -15.75 -13.89 12.05
CA ALA A 35 -17.08 -14.46 11.91
C ALA A 35 -17.35 -15.65 12.84
N SER A 36 -16.30 -16.38 13.25
CA SER A 36 -16.38 -17.52 14.17
C SER A 36 -16.35 -17.11 15.64
N ARG A 37 -16.06 -15.83 15.96
CA ARG A 37 -15.68 -15.36 17.31
C ARG A 37 -14.52 -16.17 17.86
N ASP A 38 -13.44 -16.24 17.06
CA ASP A 38 -12.24 -17.04 17.27
C ASP A 38 -11.87 -17.28 18.75
N PRO A 39 -12.08 -18.50 19.27
CA PRO A 39 -11.76 -18.83 20.66
C PRO A 39 -10.25 -18.93 20.92
N GLN A 40 -9.42 -19.06 19.87
CA GLN A 40 -7.97 -19.24 19.96
C GLN A 40 -7.18 -17.92 19.88
N GLN A 41 -7.85 -16.78 19.68
CA GLN A 41 -7.23 -15.45 19.53
C GLN A 41 -6.20 -15.33 18.39
N SER A 42 -6.31 -16.20 17.38
CA SER A 42 -5.47 -16.23 16.18
C SER A 42 -5.64 -14.99 15.29
N LEU A 43 -6.80 -14.31 15.37
CA LEU A 43 -7.07 -13.07 14.63
C LEU A 43 -5.93 -12.05 14.77
N ARG A 44 -5.41 -11.85 15.97
CA ARG A 44 -4.34 -10.87 16.22
C ARG A 44 -3.08 -11.17 15.41
N SER A 45 -2.69 -12.44 15.33
CA SER A 45 -1.53 -12.88 14.54
C SER A 45 -1.80 -12.72 13.04
N LEU A 46 -3.03 -13.02 12.59
CA LEU A 46 -3.43 -12.83 11.18
C LEU A 46 -3.43 -11.36 10.77
N LEU A 47 -3.88 -10.44 11.63
CA LEU A 47 -3.85 -9.00 11.34
C LEU A 47 -2.43 -8.47 11.19
N ARG A 48 -1.49 -8.95 12.03
CA ARG A 48 -0.07 -8.59 11.93
C ARG A 48 0.55 -9.13 10.66
N LEU A 49 0.30 -10.41 10.33
CA LEU A 49 0.74 -10.99 9.07
C LEU A 49 0.16 -10.22 7.87
N TYR A 50 -1.12 -9.87 7.91
CA TYR A 50 -1.77 -9.09 6.86
C TYR A 50 -1.10 -7.72 6.71
N SER A 51 -0.86 -6.99 7.80
CA SER A 51 -0.16 -5.71 7.80
C SER A 51 1.27 -5.81 7.25
N PHE A 52 2.00 -6.86 7.62
CA PHE A 52 3.33 -7.14 7.09
C PHE A 52 3.30 -7.35 5.58
N LEU A 53 2.33 -8.15 5.09
CA LEU A 53 2.17 -8.44 3.67
C LEU A 53 1.80 -7.19 2.85
N ILE A 54 1.00 -6.26 3.38
CA ILE A 54 0.72 -4.98 2.70
C ILE A 54 2.03 -4.20 2.47
N GLY A 55 2.89 -4.09 3.47
CA GLY A 55 4.17 -3.40 3.32
C GLY A 55 5.12 -4.11 2.34
N ALA A 56 5.17 -5.45 2.38
CA ALA A 56 5.93 -6.25 1.41
C ALA A 56 5.39 -6.09 -0.02
N TRP A 57 4.07 -5.98 -0.18
CA TRP A 57 3.44 -5.69 -1.45
C TRP A 57 3.82 -4.30 -1.96
N ALA A 58 3.80 -3.28 -1.11
CA ALA A 58 4.21 -1.93 -1.50
C ALA A 58 5.68 -1.88 -1.97
N GLU A 59 6.57 -2.61 -1.29
CA GLU A 59 7.95 -2.76 -1.72
C GLU A 59 8.08 -3.39 -3.09
N THR A 60 7.44 -4.55 -3.27
CA THR A 60 7.56 -5.34 -4.49
C THR A 60 6.89 -4.60 -5.66
N ARG A 61 5.82 -3.86 -5.39
CA ARG A 61 5.14 -3.00 -6.35
C ARG A 61 6.07 -1.90 -6.86
N LEU A 62 6.86 -1.27 -6.00
CA LEU A 62 7.89 -0.32 -6.41
C LEU A 62 8.93 -1.01 -7.29
N ARG A 63 9.47 -2.15 -6.87
CA ARG A 63 10.49 -2.87 -7.66
C ARG A 63 9.96 -3.22 -9.05
N LYS A 64 8.74 -3.74 -9.14
CA LYS A 64 8.06 -4.02 -10.42
C LYS A 64 7.95 -2.75 -11.28
N LEU A 65 7.53 -1.64 -10.69
CA LEU A 65 7.38 -0.34 -11.35
C LEU A 65 8.70 0.19 -11.95
N LEU A 66 9.81 0.04 -11.23
CA LEU A 66 11.12 0.52 -11.71
C LEU A 66 11.60 -0.19 -12.99
N HIS A 67 11.07 -1.39 -13.24
CA HIS A 67 11.42 -2.22 -14.39
C HIS A 67 10.36 -2.19 -15.51
N GLU A 68 9.39 -1.28 -15.46
CA GLU A 68 8.46 -1.05 -16.57
C GLU A 68 9.23 -0.65 -17.84
N GLU A 69 8.82 -1.19 -18.98
CA GLU A 69 9.53 -1.08 -20.27
C GLU A 69 9.78 0.37 -20.71
N PHE A 70 8.81 1.27 -20.46
CA PHE A 70 8.90 2.68 -20.80
C PHE A 70 9.08 3.60 -19.59
N GLY A 71 9.31 3.02 -18.41
CA GLY A 71 9.48 3.73 -17.16
C GLY A 71 10.86 4.36 -17.06
N PHE A 72 11.79 3.68 -16.39
CA PHE A 72 13.11 4.22 -16.09
C PHE A 72 14.22 3.50 -16.86
N ASN A 73 15.28 4.23 -17.23
CA ASN A 73 16.54 3.64 -17.67
C ASN A 73 17.37 3.16 -16.46
N GLU A 74 18.54 2.58 -16.72
CA GLU A 74 19.38 2.03 -15.65
C GLU A 74 19.93 3.08 -14.68
N ALA A 75 20.37 4.24 -15.18
CA ALA A 75 20.87 5.33 -14.34
C ALA A 75 19.76 5.93 -13.47
N GLU A 76 18.56 6.13 -14.04
CA GLU A 76 17.37 6.58 -13.32
C GLU A 76 16.96 5.57 -12.24
N ARG A 77 16.94 4.27 -12.56
CA ARG A 77 16.70 3.21 -11.56
C ARG A 77 17.73 3.26 -10.45
N LYS A 78 19.01 3.41 -10.77
CA LYS A 78 20.08 3.46 -9.78
C LYS A 78 19.89 4.65 -8.84
N GLN A 79 19.60 5.83 -9.39
CA GLN A 79 19.30 7.04 -8.61
C GLN A 79 18.15 6.83 -7.61
N ILE A 80 17.12 6.08 -8.02
CA ILE A 80 16.01 5.70 -7.13
C ILE A 80 16.50 4.69 -6.08
N THR A 81 17.16 3.61 -6.49
CA THR A 81 17.55 2.53 -5.56
C THR A 81 18.65 2.92 -4.59
N ASP A 82 19.44 3.95 -4.90
CA ASP A 82 20.48 4.50 -4.03
C ASP A 82 19.90 5.32 -2.86
N GLN A 83 18.60 5.65 -2.86
CA GLN A 83 17.98 6.33 -1.73
C GLN A 83 17.98 5.44 -0.48
N SER A 84 18.24 6.05 0.67
CA SER A 84 18.49 5.39 1.95
C SER A 84 17.27 4.69 2.55
N SER A 85 16.06 5.12 2.20
CA SER A 85 14.82 4.54 2.70
C SER A 85 13.85 4.22 1.57
N GLN A 86 13.01 3.21 1.76
CA GLN A 86 11.96 2.87 0.81
C GLN A 86 10.99 4.02 0.53
N LEU A 87 10.71 4.85 1.53
CA LEU A 87 9.88 6.03 1.35
C LEU A 87 10.53 7.01 0.38
N ASP A 88 11.84 7.23 0.54
CA ASP A 88 12.61 8.12 -0.35
C ASP A 88 12.73 7.53 -1.75
N GLN A 89 12.82 6.20 -1.90
CA GLN A 89 12.76 5.56 -3.23
C GLN A 89 11.42 5.87 -3.93
N TRP A 90 10.29 5.80 -3.22
CA TRP A 90 8.98 6.19 -3.79
C TRP A 90 8.90 7.68 -4.14
N LYS A 91 9.42 8.55 -3.28
CA LYS A 91 9.46 10.00 -3.51
C LYS A 91 10.30 10.36 -4.73
N GLU A 92 11.48 9.76 -4.84
CA GLU A 92 12.39 9.94 -5.97
C GLU A 92 11.79 9.42 -7.28
N THR A 93 11.04 8.31 -7.22
CA THR A 93 10.29 7.77 -8.36
C THR A 93 9.32 8.81 -8.92
N ILE A 94 8.53 9.46 -8.05
CA ILE A 94 7.60 10.53 -8.48
C ILE A 94 8.37 11.69 -9.10
N ASP A 95 9.41 12.17 -8.42
CA ASP A 95 10.15 13.36 -8.84
C ASP A 95 10.85 13.15 -10.18
N LEU A 96 11.49 12.01 -10.37
CA LEU A 96 12.10 11.64 -11.64
C LEU A 96 11.08 11.49 -12.76
N ALA A 97 9.91 10.90 -12.47
CA ALA A 97 8.86 10.77 -13.48
C ALA A 97 8.33 12.16 -13.92
N PHE A 98 8.07 13.09 -12.99
CA PHE A 98 7.72 14.47 -13.34
C PHE A 98 8.82 15.18 -14.12
N ARG A 99 10.09 15.04 -13.71
CA ARG A 99 11.24 15.60 -14.45
C ARG A 99 11.27 15.10 -15.88
N LYS A 100 11.10 13.80 -16.08
CA LYS A 100 11.10 13.16 -17.39
C LYS A 100 9.95 13.65 -18.27
N HIS A 101 8.74 13.70 -17.72
CA HIS A 101 7.54 14.12 -18.44
C HIS A 101 7.60 15.58 -18.88
N HIS A 102 8.08 16.46 -18.01
CA HIS A 102 8.13 17.90 -18.26
C HIS A 102 9.48 18.37 -18.82
N LYS A 103 10.40 17.44 -19.11
CA LYS A 103 11.77 17.72 -19.60
C LYS A 103 12.55 18.68 -18.69
N ILE A 104 12.33 18.58 -17.38
CA ILE A 104 12.98 19.40 -16.36
C ILE A 104 14.20 18.65 -15.81
N THR A 105 15.39 19.13 -16.11
CA THR A 105 16.64 18.49 -15.66
C THR A 105 16.98 18.88 -14.21
N LYS A 106 17.20 20.18 -13.97
CA LYS A 106 17.76 20.67 -12.68
C LYS A 106 16.88 21.65 -11.93
N ALA A 107 15.90 22.28 -12.60
CA ALA A 107 15.04 23.26 -11.94
C ALA A 107 14.26 22.62 -10.77
N PRO A 108 13.89 23.40 -9.75
CA PRO A 108 12.93 22.96 -8.73
C PRO A 108 11.64 22.46 -9.38
N LEU A 109 10.93 21.52 -8.75
CA LEU A 109 9.65 21.00 -9.22
C LEU A 109 8.50 21.74 -8.52
N ASP A 110 8.30 23.00 -8.90
CA ASP A 110 7.35 23.93 -8.30
C ASP A 110 6.38 24.50 -9.36
N GLU A 111 5.48 25.38 -8.94
CA GLU A 111 4.46 25.98 -9.81
C GLU A 111 5.05 26.76 -10.98
N ARG A 112 6.27 27.29 -10.85
CA ARG A 112 6.95 28.06 -11.89
C ARG A 112 7.49 27.16 -13.00
N SER A 113 8.01 25.99 -12.65
CA SER A 113 8.63 25.07 -13.61
C SER A 113 7.67 24.01 -14.14
N LEU A 114 6.80 23.47 -13.30
CA LEU A 114 5.82 22.44 -13.64
C LEU A 114 4.46 23.01 -14.05
N GLY A 115 4.14 24.24 -13.63
CA GLY A 115 2.79 24.78 -13.66
C GLY A 115 1.97 24.35 -12.44
N VAL A 116 1.02 25.20 -12.05
CA VAL A 116 0.22 25.06 -10.81
C VAL A 116 -0.43 23.68 -10.69
N ALA A 117 -1.06 23.18 -11.76
CA ALA A 117 -1.76 21.90 -11.73
C ALA A 117 -0.82 20.72 -11.47
N HIS A 118 0.30 20.61 -12.20
CA HIS A 118 1.23 19.50 -12.05
C HIS A 118 2.01 19.57 -10.73
N ALA A 119 2.35 20.78 -10.26
CA ALA A 119 2.93 20.98 -8.94
C ALA A 119 1.97 20.50 -7.83
N ALA A 120 0.67 20.83 -7.93
CA ALA A 120 -0.34 20.36 -6.99
C ALA A 120 -0.51 18.84 -7.02
N ARG A 121 -0.54 18.22 -8.21
CA ARG A 121 -0.62 16.75 -8.35
C ARG A 121 0.60 16.04 -7.75
N ARG A 122 1.80 16.58 -7.99
CA ARG A 122 3.03 16.11 -7.36
C ARG A 122 2.92 16.20 -5.83
N GLY A 123 2.51 17.36 -5.31
CA GLY A 123 2.29 17.57 -3.88
C GLY A 123 1.31 16.56 -3.28
N ALA A 124 0.20 16.29 -3.98
CA ALA A 124 -0.81 15.33 -3.55
C ALA A 124 -0.26 13.89 -3.48
N LEU A 125 0.59 13.47 -4.41
CA LEU A 125 1.24 12.16 -4.34
C LEU A 125 2.22 12.07 -3.16
N HIS A 126 3.04 13.11 -2.95
CA HIS A 126 3.99 13.18 -1.83
C HIS A 126 3.30 13.22 -0.45
N ASP A 127 2.14 13.88 -0.37
CA ASP A 127 1.28 13.89 0.83
C ASP A 127 0.88 12.46 1.20
N VAL A 128 0.36 11.69 0.24
CA VAL A 128 -0.06 10.31 0.48
C VAL A 128 1.12 9.42 0.90
N LEU A 129 2.28 9.61 0.27
CA LEU A 129 3.49 8.88 0.67
C LEU A 129 3.87 9.16 2.13
N SER A 130 3.85 10.43 2.52
CA SER A 130 4.36 10.87 3.83
C SER A 130 3.40 10.57 4.98
N ASN A 131 2.10 10.51 4.70
CA ASN A 131 1.06 10.30 5.71
C ASN A 131 0.62 8.84 5.82
N GLU A 132 0.43 8.14 4.70
CA GLU A 132 -0.10 6.77 4.73
C GLU A 132 0.96 5.71 4.42
N LEU A 133 1.70 5.85 3.32
CA LEU A 133 2.66 4.81 2.96
C LEU A 133 3.79 4.70 4.00
N ARG A 134 4.29 5.83 4.50
CA ARG A 134 5.31 5.87 5.56
C ARG A 134 4.94 5.01 6.75
N VAL A 135 3.71 5.15 7.26
CA VAL A 135 3.23 4.37 8.41
C VAL A 135 3.28 2.89 8.11
N ILE A 136 2.88 2.47 6.90
CA ILE A 136 2.84 1.06 6.50
C ILE A 136 4.25 0.47 6.38
N ILE A 137 5.20 1.23 5.83
CA ILE A 137 6.62 0.87 5.76
C ILE A 137 7.19 0.70 7.18
N GLU A 138 6.97 1.68 8.05
CA GLU A 138 7.46 1.66 9.43
C GLU A 138 6.91 0.45 10.20
N ILE A 139 5.60 0.18 10.11
CA ILE A 139 4.99 -1.00 10.76
C ILE A 139 5.55 -2.30 10.18
N ARG A 140 5.67 -2.41 8.86
CA ARG A 140 6.25 -3.61 8.23
C ARG A 140 7.67 -3.86 8.72
N ASN A 141 8.50 -2.83 8.89
CA ASN A 141 9.86 -2.99 9.40
C ASN A 141 9.86 -3.56 10.82
N LYS A 142 9.03 -3.01 11.73
CA LYS A 142 8.90 -3.55 13.09
C LYS A 142 8.48 -5.02 13.09
N LEU A 143 7.47 -5.37 12.29
CA LEU A 143 6.99 -6.74 12.17
C LEU A 143 8.06 -7.69 11.58
N ALA A 144 8.85 -7.22 10.62
CA ALA A 144 9.95 -7.98 10.03
C ALA A 144 11.06 -8.30 11.05
N HIS A 145 11.30 -7.40 12.00
CA HIS A 145 12.25 -7.60 13.10
C HIS A 145 11.69 -8.43 14.26
N GLY A 146 10.52 -9.05 14.11
CA GLY A 146 9.91 -9.86 15.18
C GLY A 146 9.23 -9.05 16.28
N GLN A 147 9.15 -7.72 16.14
CA GLN A 147 8.52 -6.81 17.11
C GLN A 147 6.99 -6.79 16.94
N TRP A 148 6.35 -7.95 17.13
CA TRP A 148 4.94 -8.17 16.81
C TRP A 148 3.98 -7.57 17.84
N VAL A 149 4.44 -7.33 19.06
CA VAL A 149 3.62 -6.76 20.15
C VAL A 149 4.18 -5.41 20.59
N TYR A 150 5.47 -5.37 20.89
CA TYR A 150 6.18 -4.21 21.42
C TYR A 150 7.17 -3.70 20.37
N PRO A 151 6.83 -2.65 19.60
CA PRO A 151 7.76 -2.03 18.67
C PRO A 151 8.76 -1.17 19.45
N PHE A 152 10.04 -1.52 19.38
CA PHE A 152 11.12 -0.79 20.04
C PHE A 152 11.70 0.28 19.12
N ASN A 153 12.33 1.31 19.67
CA ASN A 153 13.15 2.27 18.92
C ASN A 153 14.36 1.59 18.25
N SER A 154 15.13 2.34 17.46
CA SER A 154 16.29 1.81 16.72
C SER A 154 17.35 1.16 17.62
N ASP A 155 17.50 1.68 18.84
CA ASP A 155 18.53 1.24 19.79
C ASP A 155 18.03 0.09 20.69
N GLU A 156 16.80 -0.37 20.49
CA GLU A 156 16.13 -1.42 21.28
C GLU A 156 16.04 -1.12 22.79
N THR A 157 16.04 0.15 23.18
CA THR A 157 16.05 0.60 24.58
C THR A 157 14.66 0.93 25.12
N ALA A 158 13.71 1.29 24.25
CA ALA A 158 12.36 1.69 24.66
C ALA A 158 11.31 1.34 23.61
N VAL A 159 10.08 1.07 24.07
CA VAL A 159 8.91 0.87 23.20
C VAL A 159 8.46 2.22 22.64
N GLU A 160 8.21 2.28 21.33
CA GLU A 160 7.66 3.46 20.66
C GLU A 160 6.13 3.50 20.85
N PRO A 161 5.58 4.44 21.67
CA PRO A 161 4.17 4.38 22.06
C PRO A 161 3.19 4.52 20.89
N ASP A 162 3.50 5.38 19.93
CA ASP A 162 2.63 5.61 18.76
C ASP A 162 2.55 4.35 17.88
N LYS A 163 3.69 3.71 17.62
CA LYS A 163 3.75 2.46 16.85
C LYS A 163 3.08 1.32 17.62
N TYR A 164 3.23 1.28 18.94
CA TYR A 164 2.54 0.31 19.79
C TYR A 164 1.02 0.46 19.67
N GLN A 165 0.50 1.69 19.71
CA GLN A 165 -0.93 1.93 19.49
C GLN A 165 -1.37 1.54 18.09
N LEU A 166 -0.62 1.92 17.05
CA LEU A 166 -0.94 1.58 15.67
C LEU A 166 -1.04 0.07 15.44
N ILE A 167 -0.04 -0.71 15.87
CA ILE A 167 -0.03 -2.17 15.69
C ILE A 167 -1.18 -2.83 16.45
N ASN A 168 -1.45 -2.38 17.69
CA ASN A 168 -2.36 -3.10 18.58
C ASN A 168 -3.82 -2.63 18.50
N LYS A 169 -4.11 -1.46 17.90
CA LYS A 169 -5.48 -1.00 17.61
C LYS A 169 -5.93 -1.29 16.18
N GLU A 170 -5.05 -1.82 15.34
CA GLU A 170 -5.37 -2.17 13.97
C GLU A 170 -6.46 -3.23 13.90
N ASN A 171 -7.39 -3.10 12.94
CA ASN A 171 -8.42 -4.08 12.69
C ASN A 171 -8.43 -4.51 11.21
N TYR A 172 -9.18 -5.57 10.89
CA TYR A 172 -9.19 -6.11 9.53
C TYR A 172 -9.67 -5.08 8.51
N GLN A 173 -10.72 -4.33 8.82
CA GLN A 173 -11.33 -3.39 7.89
C GLN A 173 -10.41 -2.20 7.61
N SER A 174 -9.73 -1.67 8.63
CA SER A 174 -8.75 -0.60 8.45
C SER A 174 -7.57 -1.04 7.57
N LEU A 175 -7.09 -2.27 7.73
CA LEU A 175 -6.05 -2.84 6.87
C LEU A 175 -6.51 -3.01 5.42
N GLN A 176 -7.76 -3.42 5.19
CA GLN A 176 -8.32 -3.48 3.84
C GLN A 176 -8.34 -2.10 3.18
N PHE A 177 -8.72 -1.06 3.92
CA PHE A 177 -8.69 0.31 3.41
C PHE A 177 -7.27 0.81 3.16
N LYS A 178 -6.32 0.53 4.04
CA LYS A 178 -4.90 0.87 3.83
C LYS A 178 -4.33 0.22 2.57
N LEU A 179 -4.63 -1.06 2.33
CA LEU A 179 -4.24 -1.74 1.09
C LEU A 179 -4.85 -1.06 -0.14
N ALA A 180 -6.15 -0.75 -0.12
CA ALA A 180 -6.81 -0.06 -1.23
C ALA A 180 -6.22 1.34 -1.49
N LEU A 181 -5.89 2.08 -0.43
CA LEU A 181 -5.29 3.40 -0.51
C LEU A 181 -3.93 3.35 -1.21
N ILE A 182 -3.04 2.45 -0.79
CA ILE A 182 -1.74 2.28 -1.48
C ILE A 182 -1.95 1.74 -2.90
N GLY A 183 -2.96 0.90 -3.13
CA GLY A 183 -3.35 0.44 -4.47
C GLY A 183 -3.58 1.62 -5.42
N HIS A 184 -4.47 2.54 -5.05
CA HIS A 184 -4.76 3.73 -5.85
C HIS A 184 -3.55 4.66 -6.02
N LEU A 185 -2.73 4.81 -4.97
CA LEU A 185 -1.48 5.55 -5.06
C LEU A 185 -0.51 4.92 -6.07
N ALA A 186 -0.28 3.62 -5.95
CA ALA A 186 0.64 2.89 -6.80
C ALA A 186 0.18 2.86 -8.26
N ASP A 187 -1.13 2.83 -8.53
CA ASP A 187 -1.67 2.91 -9.88
C ASP A 187 -1.52 4.31 -10.47
N ALA A 188 -1.76 5.37 -9.68
CA ALA A 188 -1.50 6.74 -10.13
C ALA A 188 -0.02 6.97 -10.45
N ILE A 189 0.90 6.45 -9.63
CA ILE A 189 2.34 6.54 -9.89
C ILE A 189 2.72 5.64 -11.08
N HIS A 190 2.09 4.48 -11.27
CA HIS A 190 2.32 3.65 -12.44
C HIS A 190 1.97 4.39 -13.73
N ASP A 191 0.81 5.03 -13.77
CA ASP A 191 0.40 5.84 -14.92
C ASP A 191 1.40 6.99 -15.14
N LEU A 192 1.83 7.67 -14.06
CA LEU A 192 2.86 8.70 -14.10
C LEU A 192 4.19 8.18 -14.65
N VAL A 193 4.57 6.93 -14.41
CA VAL A 193 5.85 6.40 -14.88
C VAL A 193 5.77 5.91 -16.33
N VAL A 194 4.64 5.32 -16.73
CA VAL A 194 4.53 4.63 -18.02
C VAL A 194 3.96 5.52 -19.13
N SER A 195 3.06 6.45 -18.81
CA SER A 195 2.42 7.28 -19.84
C SER A 195 1.89 8.61 -19.28
N PRO A 196 2.47 9.76 -19.68
CA PRO A 196 1.93 11.07 -19.32
C PRO A 196 0.45 11.21 -19.69
N ALA A 197 0.05 10.70 -20.86
CA ALA A 197 -1.33 10.79 -21.33
C ALA A 197 -2.30 10.00 -20.43
N THR A 198 -1.92 8.80 -20.00
CA THR A 198 -2.72 8.00 -19.06
C THR A 198 -2.79 8.70 -17.70
N PHE A 199 -1.66 9.20 -17.20
CA PHE A 199 -1.61 9.94 -15.94
C PHE A 199 -2.58 11.13 -15.95
N GLU A 200 -2.51 11.98 -16.97
CA GLU A 200 -3.38 13.15 -17.10
C GLU A 200 -4.86 12.78 -17.15
N ARG A 201 -5.22 11.69 -17.84
CA ARG A 201 -6.60 11.21 -17.96
C ARG A 201 -7.14 10.63 -16.65
N ASP A 202 -6.34 9.81 -15.96
CA ASP A 202 -6.83 8.93 -14.91
C ASP A 202 -6.49 9.41 -13.48
N PHE A 203 -5.62 10.41 -13.32
CA PHE A 203 -5.20 10.94 -12.01
C PHE A 203 -6.38 11.27 -11.09
N GLU A 204 -7.35 12.04 -11.58
CA GLU A 204 -8.52 12.45 -10.79
C GLU A 204 -9.37 11.25 -10.36
N SER A 205 -9.48 10.22 -11.21
CA SER A 205 -10.20 8.99 -10.89
C SER A 205 -9.51 8.23 -9.75
N HIS A 206 -8.18 8.09 -9.79
CA HIS A 206 -7.40 7.48 -8.72
C HIS A 206 -7.53 8.26 -7.41
N PHE A 207 -7.38 9.58 -7.46
CA PHE A 207 -7.46 10.43 -6.27
C PHE A 207 -8.87 10.49 -5.67
N LYS A 208 -9.92 10.51 -6.50
CA LYS A 208 -11.30 10.41 -6.00
C LYS A 208 -11.54 9.11 -5.23
N LYS A 209 -11.04 7.97 -5.74
CA LYS A 209 -11.13 6.69 -5.03
C LYS A 209 -10.29 6.70 -3.75
N LEU A 210 -9.09 7.26 -3.81
CA LEU A 210 -8.21 7.42 -2.66
C LEU A 210 -8.87 8.23 -1.54
N PHE A 211 -9.44 9.40 -1.86
CA PHE A 211 -10.15 10.22 -0.88
C PHE A 211 -11.39 9.52 -0.32
N GLN A 212 -12.13 8.79 -1.16
CA GLN A 212 -13.24 7.98 -0.69
C GLN A 212 -12.80 6.90 0.32
N VAL A 213 -11.64 6.28 0.10
CA VAL A 213 -11.05 5.33 1.05
C VAL A 213 -10.61 6.03 2.33
N ARG A 214 -9.99 7.21 2.27
CA ARG A 214 -9.67 8.04 3.45
C ARG A 214 -10.93 8.35 4.26
N THR A 215 -12.02 8.77 3.61
CA THR A 215 -13.31 8.99 4.28
C THR A 215 -13.83 7.72 4.94
N ASN A 216 -13.74 6.56 4.26
CA ASN A 216 -14.19 5.30 4.84
C ASN A 216 -13.36 4.89 6.06
N LEU A 217 -12.05 5.14 6.07
CA LEU A 217 -11.17 4.83 7.20
C LEU A 217 -11.60 5.57 8.48
N VAL A 218 -12.14 6.79 8.35
CA VAL A 218 -12.60 7.61 9.47
C VAL A 218 -14.06 7.32 9.86
N THR A 219 -14.92 7.10 8.86
CA THR A 219 -16.38 7.08 9.06
C THR A 219 -16.99 5.70 9.25
N LYS A 220 -16.30 4.63 8.85
CA LYS A 220 -16.81 3.26 8.99
C LYS A 220 -16.58 2.73 10.40
N ASP A 221 -17.67 2.33 11.02
CA ASP A 221 -17.67 1.66 12.32
C ASP A 221 -17.29 0.18 12.16
N TYR A 222 -16.15 -0.18 12.74
CA TYR A 222 -15.64 -1.55 12.73
C TYR A 222 -16.55 -2.52 13.50
N SER A 223 -17.14 -2.10 14.64
CA SER A 223 -18.05 -2.96 15.42
C SER A 223 -19.29 -3.31 14.61
N LYS A 224 -19.78 -2.40 13.77
CA LYS A 224 -20.87 -2.70 12.83
C LYS A 224 -20.46 -3.72 11.77
N TYR A 225 -19.25 -3.59 11.22
CA TYR A 225 -18.70 -4.52 10.23
C TYR A 225 -18.54 -5.93 10.82
N GLU A 226 -17.91 -6.04 11.99
CA GLU A 226 -17.72 -7.28 12.74
C GLU A 226 -19.05 -7.99 13.02
N ASN A 227 -20.02 -7.27 13.57
CA ASN A 227 -21.37 -7.82 13.84
C ASN A 227 -22.06 -8.32 12.56
N GLY A 228 -21.83 -7.64 11.43
CA GLY A 228 -22.33 -8.07 10.12
C GLY A 228 -21.78 -9.44 9.70
N LEU A 229 -20.47 -9.67 9.90
CA LEU A 229 -19.83 -10.95 9.58
C LEU A 229 -20.35 -12.09 10.45
N ILE A 230 -20.48 -11.84 11.75
CA ILE A 230 -21.00 -12.80 12.72
C ILE A 230 -22.44 -13.21 12.36
N LYS A 231 -23.34 -12.23 12.16
CA LYS A 231 -24.74 -12.50 11.79
C LYS A 231 -24.87 -13.27 10.48
N SER A 232 -24.03 -12.96 9.49
CA SER A 232 -24.01 -13.68 8.22
C SER A 232 -23.65 -15.15 8.42
N ARG A 233 -22.64 -15.44 9.26
CA ARG A 233 -22.21 -16.81 9.60
C ARG A 233 -23.28 -17.58 10.36
N GLU A 234 -23.93 -16.94 11.33
CA GLU A 234 -25.02 -17.52 12.13
C GLU A 234 -26.21 -17.87 11.23
N SER A 235 -26.64 -16.94 10.36
CA SER A 235 -27.74 -17.15 9.42
C SER A 235 -27.47 -18.31 8.45
N ALA A 236 -26.26 -18.37 7.90
CA ALA A 236 -25.86 -19.47 7.01
C ALA A 236 -25.84 -20.84 7.71
N ARG A 237 -25.50 -20.89 9.00
CA ARG A 237 -25.57 -22.11 9.81
C ARG A 237 -27.00 -22.53 10.09
N ALA A 238 -27.89 -21.59 10.40
CA ALA A 238 -29.31 -21.85 10.62
C ALA A 238 -29.98 -22.43 9.37
N ALA A 239 -29.77 -21.81 8.20
CA ALA A 239 -30.32 -22.28 6.92
C ALA A 239 -29.84 -23.70 6.53
N ARG A 240 -28.62 -24.09 6.91
CA ARG A 240 -28.11 -25.45 6.68
C ARG A 240 -28.72 -26.49 7.61
N LYS A 241 -29.17 -26.08 8.80
CA LYS A 241 -29.86 -26.95 9.75
C LYS A 241 -31.33 -27.14 9.37
N SER A 242 -31.98 -26.12 8.78
CA SER A 242 -33.37 -26.22 8.33
C SER A 242 -33.56 -27.04 7.06
N ASN A 243 -32.50 -27.21 6.25
CA ASN A 243 -32.51 -28.00 5.02
C ASN A 243 -32.03 -29.45 5.21
N LYS A 244 -31.82 -29.89 6.45
CA LYS A 244 -31.53 -31.27 6.83
C LYS A 244 -32.72 -31.84 7.59
#